data_AF-A0A2E5NKZ7-F1
#
_entry.id   AF-A0A2E5NKZ7-F1
#
_cell.length_a   1.000
_cell.length_b   1.000
_cell.length_c   1.000
_cell.angle_alpha   90.00
_cell.angle_beta   90.00
_cell.angle_gamma   90.00
#
_symmetry.space_group_name_H-M   'P 1'
#
loop_
_entity.id
_entity.type
_entity.pdbx_description
1 polymer ?
#
loop_
_entity_poly.entity_id
_entity_poly.type
_entity_poly.pdbx_seq_one_letter_code
_entity_poly.pdbx_strand_id
1 'polypeptide(L)'
;MSSRALFLVLILFVSGCATEAPVQMMSDARQAIAAAEEADADRLAPEPMTEAKRYISLAETQIRNGSFTSAWQNAQRAKNQAVEALNTAQTAE
;
A
#
# COMPACT_ATOMS: atom_id res chain seq x y z
N MET A 1 25.28 -21.98 -33.41
CA MET A 1 24.92 -20.79 -32.61
C MET A 1 23.92 -21.19 -31.53
N SER A 2 24.35 -22.01 -30.59
CA SER A 2 24.74 -21.60 -29.23
C SER A 2 23.54 -21.45 -28.27
N SER A 3 22.96 -22.59 -27.83
CA SER A 3 22.02 -22.65 -26.69
C SER A 3 22.59 -22.04 -25.40
N ARG A 4 23.92 -21.87 -25.34
CA ARG A 4 24.64 -21.12 -24.30
C ARG A 4 24.31 -19.61 -24.32
N ALA A 5 24.05 -19.03 -25.49
CA ALA A 5 23.68 -17.63 -25.61
C ALA A 5 22.24 -17.37 -25.12
N LEU A 6 21.34 -18.33 -25.34
CA LEU A 6 19.96 -18.25 -24.85
C LEU A 6 19.89 -18.26 -23.31
N PHE A 7 20.74 -19.08 -22.66
CA PHE A 7 20.84 -19.12 -21.20
C PHE A 7 21.43 -17.83 -20.60
N LEU A 8 22.36 -17.17 -21.29
CA LEU A 8 22.94 -15.90 -20.84
C LEU A 8 21.95 -14.72 -20.93
N VAL A 9 21.03 -14.74 -21.89
CA VAL A 9 19.98 -13.71 -22.03
C VAL A 9 18.90 -13.86 -20.95
N LEU A 10 18.62 -15.08 -20.50
CA LEU A 10 17.59 -15.34 -19.48
C LEU A 10 17.98 -14.86 -18.06
N ILE A 11 19.29 -14.77 -17.76
CA ILE A 11 19.79 -14.35 -16.45
C ILE A 11 19.77 -12.81 -16.28
N LEU A 12 19.62 -12.04 -17.35
CA LEU A 12 19.71 -10.57 -17.31
C LEU A 12 18.45 -9.85 -16.82
N PHE A 13 17.36 -10.54 -16.51
CA PHE A 13 16.08 -9.92 -16.12
C PHE A 13 15.81 -9.86 -14.61
N VAL A 14 16.73 -10.33 -13.76
CA VAL A 14 16.57 -10.30 -12.29
C VAL A 14 17.42 -9.20 -11.67
N SER A 15 17.23 -7.97 -12.12
CA SER A 15 17.68 -6.76 -11.42
C SER A 15 16.49 -5.83 -11.14
N GLY A 16 15.42 -6.39 -10.60
CA GLY A 16 14.43 -5.61 -9.85
C GLY A 16 15.08 -5.19 -8.54
N CYS A 17 15.68 -4.00 -8.51
CA CYS A 17 16.25 -3.42 -7.30
C CYS A 17 15.20 -3.43 -6.18
N ALA A 18 15.50 -4.18 -5.12
CA ALA A 18 14.88 -4.03 -3.81
C ALA A 18 15.27 -2.65 -3.28
N THR A 19 14.56 -1.64 -3.72
CA THR A 19 14.63 -0.28 -3.21
C THR A 19 13.17 0.16 -3.23
N GLU A 20 12.46 -0.11 -2.13
CA GLU A 20 11.06 0.29 -1.96
C GLU A 20 10.98 1.81 -2.19
N ALA A 21 10.63 2.18 -3.41
CA ALA A 21 10.55 3.56 -3.80
C ALA A 21 9.40 4.21 -3.02
N PRO A 22 9.52 5.47 -2.56
CA PRO A 22 8.48 6.17 -1.78
C PRO A 22 7.08 6.13 -2.40
N VAL A 23 7.00 5.96 -3.72
CA VAL A 23 5.75 5.90 -4.50
C VAL A 23 4.97 4.60 -4.25
N GLN A 24 5.62 3.48 -3.97
CA GLN A 24 4.93 2.20 -3.78
C GLN A 24 4.09 2.17 -2.49
N MET A 25 4.53 2.86 -1.42
CA MET A 25 3.79 2.84 -0.15
C MET A 25 2.43 3.52 -0.18
N MET A 26 2.27 4.54 -1.04
CA MET A 26 0.95 5.12 -1.26
C MET A 26 0.02 4.13 -1.97
N SER A 27 0.56 3.33 -2.89
CA SER A 27 -0.21 2.28 -3.59
C SER A 27 -0.65 1.20 -2.61
N ASP A 28 0.25 0.72 -1.76
CA ASP A 28 -0.06 -0.27 -0.73
C ASP A 28 -1.20 0.19 0.19
N ALA A 29 -1.13 1.44 0.67
CA ALA A 29 -2.17 1.99 1.53
C ALA A 29 -3.52 2.06 0.80
N ARG A 30 -3.55 2.49 -0.48
CA ARG A 30 -4.78 2.50 -1.28
C ARG A 30 -5.33 1.10 -1.51
N GLN A 31 -4.48 0.13 -1.80
CA GLN A 31 -4.89 -1.26 -2.01
C GLN A 31 -5.48 -1.85 -0.73
N ALA A 32 -4.89 -1.57 0.44
CA ALA A 32 -5.43 -1.99 1.71
C ALA A 32 -6.80 -1.34 2.02
N ILE A 33 -6.96 -0.04 1.75
CA ILE A 33 -8.25 0.64 1.90
C ILE A 33 -9.30 0.02 0.99
N ALA A 34 -8.99 -0.20 -0.30
CA ALA A 34 -9.92 -0.82 -1.23
C ALA A 34 -10.36 -2.22 -0.78
N ALA A 35 -9.42 -3.04 -0.29
CA ALA A 35 -9.75 -4.35 0.25
C ALA A 35 -10.69 -4.26 1.48
N ALA A 36 -10.48 -3.28 2.37
CA ALA A 36 -11.37 -3.03 3.50
C ALA A 36 -12.76 -2.55 3.04
N GLU A 37 -12.85 -1.71 2.01
CA GLU A 37 -14.14 -1.27 1.41
C GLU A 37 -14.91 -2.46 0.83
N GLU A 38 -14.22 -3.36 0.11
CA GLU A 38 -14.82 -4.58 -0.45
C GLU A 38 -15.37 -5.52 0.63
N ALA A 39 -14.79 -5.50 1.84
CA ALA A 39 -15.26 -6.25 3.00
C ALA A 39 -16.35 -5.51 3.82
N ASP A 40 -16.91 -4.39 3.31
CA ASP A 40 -17.91 -3.58 4.02
C ASP A 40 -17.41 -3.03 5.38
N ALA A 41 -16.10 -2.78 5.48
CA ALA A 41 -15.48 -2.25 6.70
C ALA A 41 -15.98 -0.85 7.07
N ASP A 42 -16.54 -0.08 6.12
CA ASP A 42 -17.22 1.18 6.42
C ASP A 42 -18.38 1.01 7.41
N ARG A 43 -19.07 -0.14 7.38
CA ARG A 43 -20.15 -0.48 8.32
C ARG A 43 -19.66 -1.33 9.49
N LEU A 44 -18.81 -2.32 9.21
CA LEU A 44 -18.39 -3.32 10.18
C LEU A 44 -17.23 -2.87 11.07
N ALA A 45 -16.40 -1.94 10.59
CA ALA A 45 -15.22 -1.42 11.28
C ALA A 45 -15.04 0.10 11.03
N PRO A 46 -16.05 0.93 11.38
CA PRO A 46 -16.10 2.33 10.96
C PRO A 46 -14.97 3.19 11.51
N GLU A 47 -14.48 2.89 12.72
CA GLU A 47 -13.41 3.67 13.37
C GLU A 47 -12.05 3.50 12.65
N PRO A 48 -11.49 2.27 12.52
CA PRO A 48 -10.23 2.10 11.80
C PRO A 48 -10.35 2.48 10.33
N MET A 49 -11.53 2.29 9.71
CA MET A 49 -11.76 2.71 8.33
C MET A 49 -11.71 4.24 8.16
N THR A 50 -12.32 4.98 9.10
CA THR A 50 -12.26 6.45 9.12
C THR A 50 -10.84 6.95 9.30
N GLU A 51 -10.07 6.35 10.21
CA GLU A 51 -8.68 6.72 10.44
C GLU A 51 -7.81 6.41 9.22
N ALA A 52 -8.01 5.28 8.55
CA ALA A 52 -7.31 4.95 7.31
C ALA A 52 -7.51 6.02 6.22
N LYS A 53 -8.77 6.41 5.99
CA LYS A 53 -9.15 7.47 5.04
C LYS A 53 -8.57 8.83 5.42
N ARG A 54 -8.55 9.16 6.72
CA ARG A 54 -7.96 10.40 7.24
C ARG A 54 -6.45 10.45 6.99
N TYR A 55 -5.74 9.37 7.31
CA TYR A 55 -4.29 9.31 7.15
C TYR A 55 -3.85 9.36 5.68
N ILE A 56 -4.54 8.69 4.76
CA ILE A 56 -4.17 8.73 3.34
C ILE A 56 -4.36 10.14 2.76
N SER A 57 -5.44 10.84 3.13
CA SER A 57 -5.69 12.22 2.71
C SER A 57 -4.62 13.19 3.24
N LEU A 58 -4.18 12.99 4.48
CA LEU A 58 -3.08 13.76 5.06
C LEU A 58 -1.76 13.48 4.34
N ALA A 59 -1.47 12.21 4.01
CA ALA A 59 -0.27 11.82 3.28
C ALA A 59 -0.23 12.45 1.88
N GLU A 60 -1.35 12.42 1.14
CA GLU A 60 -1.46 13.08 -0.17
C GLU A 60 -1.20 14.59 -0.09
N THR A 61 -1.73 15.24 0.95
CA THR A 61 -1.50 16.67 1.19
C THR A 61 -0.03 16.96 1.47
N GLN A 62 0.62 16.10 2.26
CA GLN A 62 2.04 16.23 2.58
C GLN A 62 2.94 16.00 1.37
N ILE A 63 2.60 15.07 0.46
CA ILE A 63 3.31 14.92 -0.82
C ILE A 63 3.23 16.21 -1.65
N ARG A 64 2.03 16.80 -1.77
CA ARG A 64 1.85 18.08 -2.50
C ARG A 64 2.68 19.21 -1.91
N ASN A 65 2.91 19.19 -0.59
CA ASN A 65 3.68 20.19 0.14
C ASN A 65 5.17 19.85 0.27
N GLY A 66 5.66 18.79 -0.39
CA GLY A 66 7.07 18.35 -0.31
C GLY A 66 7.47 17.72 1.04
N SER A 67 6.52 17.45 1.92
CA SER A 67 6.72 16.86 3.25
C SER A 67 6.75 15.32 3.18
N PHE A 68 7.69 14.76 2.42
CA PHE A 68 7.72 13.33 2.07
C PHE A 68 7.85 12.39 3.28
N THR A 69 8.68 12.71 4.27
CA THR A 69 8.83 11.88 5.48
C THR A 69 7.52 11.78 6.26
N SER A 70 6.80 12.90 6.42
CA SER A 70 5.49 12.89 7.06
C SER A 70 4.46 12.14 6.22
N ALA A 71 4.50 12.31 4.89
CA ALA A 71 3.61 11.59 3.98
C ALA A 71 3.80 10.08 4.11
N TRP A 72 5.04 9.62 4.14
CA TRP A 72 5.41 8.22 4.33
C TRP A 72 4.85 7.66 5.63
N GLN A 73 5.03 8.38 6.74
CA GLN A 73 4.51 7.95 8.05
C GLN A 73 2.98 7.86 8.05
N ASN A 74 2.30 8.82 7.42
CA ASN A 74 0.84 8.81 7.35
C ASN A 74 0.34 7.73 6.38
N ALA A 75 1.02 7.46 5.26
CA ALA A 75 0.69 6.36 4.36
C ALA A 75 0.79 5.00 5.08
N GLN A 76 1.84 4.80 5.88
CA GLN A 76 1.99 3.59 6.68
C GLN A 76 0.89 3.45 7.73
N ARG A 77 0.52 4.54 8.41
CA ARG A 77 -0.61 4.55 9.34
C ARG A 77 -1.93 4.22 8.64
N ALA A 78 -2.15 4.78 7.45
CA ALA A 78 -3.33 4.47 6.64
C ALA A 78 -3.41 2.98 6.29
N LYS A 79 -2.29 2.39 5.83
CA LYS A 79 -2.19 0.96 5.54
C LYS A 79 -2.52 0.11 6.78
N ASN A 80 -1.93 0.42 7.93
CA ASN A 80 -2.16 -0.34 9.16
C ASN A 80 -3.63 -0.29 9.60
N GLN A 81 -4.23 0.89 9.57
CA GLN A 81 -5.65 1.10 9.93
C GLN A 81 -6.58 0.39 8.94
N ALA A 82 -6.27 0.40 7.64
CA ALA A 82 -7.06 -0.32 6.65
C ALA A 82 -7.00 -1.84 6.84
N VAL A 83 -5.82 -2.39 7.17
CA VAL A 83 -5.67 -3.81 7.49
C VAL A 83 -6.44 -4.18 8.76
N GLU A 84 -6.42 -3.33 9.78
CA GLU A 84 -7.24 -3.50 10.99
C GLU A 84 -8.74 -3.53 10.63
N ALA A 85 -9.20 -2.55 9.86
CA ALA A 85 -10.59 -2.47 9.42
C ALA A 85 -11.03 -3.71 8.62
N LEU A 86 -10.19 -4.18 7.69
CA LEU A 86 -10.41 -5.39 6.93
C LEU A 86 -10.54 -6.63 7.83
N ASN A 87 -9.60 -6.83 8.76
CA ASN A 87 -9.62 -7.98 9.65
C ASN A 87 -10.88 -7.97 10.53
N THR A 88 -11.24 -6.81 11.09
CA THR A 88 -12.47 -6.67 11.89
C THR A 88 -13.70 -7.02 11.06
N ALA A 89 -13.80 -6.50 9.84
CA ALA A 89 -14.92 -6.75 8.95
C ALA A 89 -15.07 -8.24 8.61
N GLN A 90 -13.98 -8.92 8.26
CA GLN A 90 -13.96 -10.36 7.96
C GLN A 90 -14.37 -11.25 9.14
N THR A 91 -14.15 -10.80 10.39
CA THR A 91 -14.55 -11.54 11.59
C THR A 91 -15.97 -11.25 12.07
N ALA A 92 -16.62 -10.23 11.49
CA ALA A 92 -17.99 -9.85 11.83
C ALA A 92 -19.05 -10.54 10.95
N GLU A 93 -18.62 -11.26 9.90
CA GLU A 93 -19.42 -12.16 9.06
C GLU A 93 -19.74 -13.49 9.75
#